data_AF-A0A7C3EX89-F1
#
_entry.id   AF-A0A7C3EX89-F1
#
_cell.length_a   1.000
_cell.length_b   1.000
_cell.length_c   1.000
_cell.angle_alpha   90.00
_cell.angle_beta   90.00
_cell.angle_gamma   90.00
#
_symmetry.space_group_name_H-M   'P 1'
#
loop_
_entity.id
_entity.type
_entity.pdbx_description
1 polymer ?
#
loop_
_entity_poly.entity_id
_entity_poly.type
_entity_poly.pdbx_seq_one_letter_code
_entity_poly.pdbx_strand_id
1 'polypeptide(L)'
;MFDQLQNMMATPQAREMMFNMIAREVAKAPPERKEALSRVTVTLERTERGMHLDVSRSDDPQVEEVVSGAIENWTDMLSRGFQSMGFRVEIVE
;
A
#
# COMPACT_ATOMS: atom_id res chain seq x y z
N MET A 1 4.45 -6.88 -17.04
CA MET A 1 4.63 -5.94 -15.92
C MET A 1 4.54 -6.62 -14.55
N PHE A 2 3.56 -7.50 -14.33
CA PHE A 2 3.41 -8.24 -13.06
C PHE A 2 4.65 -9.11 -12.72
N ASP A 3 5.18 -9.87 -13.67
CA ASP A 3 6.41 -10.68 -13.46
C ASP A 3 7.64 -9.84 -13.08
N GLN A 4 7.71 -8.60 -13.57
CA GLN A 4 8.82 -7.69 -13.26
C GLN A 4 8.70 -7.12 -11.85
N LEU A 5 7.48 -6.78 -11.42
CA LEU A 5 7.17 -6.42 -10.03
C LEU A 5 7.40 -7.60 -9.08
N GLN A 6 7.01 -8.81 -9.48
CA GLN A 6 7.21 -10.03 -8.70
C GLN A 6 8.72 -10.34 -8.54
N ASN A 7 9.51 -10.20 -9.59
CA ASN A 7 10.97 -10.36 -9.52
C ASN A 7 11.64 -9.26 -8.68
N MET A 8 11.13 -8.02 -8.71
CA MET A 8 11.61 -6.95 -7.84
C MET A 8 11.25 -7.19 -6.36
N MET A 9 10.15 -7.86 -6.06
CA MET A 9 9.77 -8.23 -4.70
C MET A 9 10.45 -9.52 -4.21
N ALA A 10 11.01 -10.33 -5.11
CA ALA A 10 11.59 -11.63 -4.80
C ALA A 10 12.95 -11.55 -4.08
N THR A 11 13.73 -10.49 -4.31
CA THR A 11 15.05 -10.32 -3.67
C THR A 11 15.02 -9.22 -2.60
N PRO A 12 15.73 -9.38 -1.47
CA PRO A 12 15.87 -8.32 -0.47
C PRO A 12 16.37 -6.98 -1.07
N GLN A 13 17.31 -7.03 -2.00
CA GLN A 13 17.93 -5.87 -2.62
C GLN A 13 16.96 -5.09 -3.51
N ALA A 14 16.13 -5.79 -4.30
CA ALA A 14 15.16 -5.12 -5.16
C ALA A 14 13.98 -4.54 -4.36
N ARG A 15 13.58 -5.18 -3.24
CA ARG A 15 12.64 -4.61 -2.27
C ARG A 15 13.18 -3.31 -1.66
N GLU A 16 14.45 -3.30 -1.26
CA GLU A 16 15.10 -2.12 -0.69
C GLU A 16 15.18 -0.97 -1.70
N MET A 17 15.54 -1.25 -2.96
CA MET A 17 15.51 -0.25 -4.04
C MET A 17 14.11 0.34 -4.24
N MET A 18 13.07 -0.50 -4.22
CA MET A 18 11.69 -0.04 -4.33
C MET A 18 11.30 0.88 -3.16
N PHE A 19 11.60 0.49 -1.91
CA PHE A 19 11.31 1.34 -0.74
C PHE A 19 12.04 2.68 -0.81
N ASN A 20 13.30 2.69 -1.22
CA ASN A 20 14.07 3.91 -1.39
C ASN A 20 13.48 4.82 -2.48
N MET A 21 12.98 4.25 -3.57
CA MET A 21 12.31 5.01 -4.62
C MET A 21 11.01 5.65 -4.11
N ILE A 22 10.19 4.89 -3.39
CA ILE A 22 8.96 5.40 -2.77
C ILE A 22 9.27 6.54 -1.78
N ALA A 23 10.25 6.34 -0.90
CA ALA A 23 10.65 7.34 0.08
C ALA A 23 11.12 8.65 -0.59
N ARG A 24 11.88 8.56 -1.69
CA ARG A 24 12.31 9.72 -2.47
C ARG A 24 11.15 10.45 -3.12
N GLU A 25 10.15 9.72 -3.62
CA GLU A 25 8.97 10.32 -4.23
C GLU A 25 8.12 11.06 -3.19
N VAL A 26 7.89 10.44 -2.03
CA VAL A 26 7.22 11.08 -0.88
C VAL A 26 8.01 12.31 -0.39
N ALA A 27 9.34 12.26 -0.43
CA ALA A 27 10.20 13.39 -0.08
C ALA A 27 10.04 14.60 -1.02
N LYS A 28 9.43 14.47 -2.20
CA LYS A 28 9.12 15.60 -3.08
C LYS A 28 7.82 16.31 -2.73
N ALA A 29 6.96 15.72 -1.89
CA ALA A 29 5.71 16.33 -1.49
C ALA A 29 5.94 17.67 -0.73
N PRO A 30 5.02 18.64 -0.87
CA PRO A 30 5.05 19.87 -0.08
C PRO A 30 5.11 19.59 1.43
N PRO A 31 5.75 20.46 2.25
CA PRO A 31 5.86 20.25 3.70
C PRO A 31 4.52 20.02 4.39
N GLU A 32 3.50 20.80 4.06
CA GLU A 32 2.14 20.69 4.61
C GLU A 32 1.52 19.31 4.37
N ARG A 33 1.67 18.77 3.15
CA ARG A 33 1.18 17.44 2.80
C ARG A 33 1.93 16.34 3.56
N LYS A 34 3.24 16.50 3.77
CA LYS A 34 4.03 15.54 4.57
C LYS A 34 3.60 15.54 6.03
N GLU A 35 3.34 16.72 6.57
CA GLU A 35 2.85 16.88 7.94
C GLU A 35 1.48 16.22 8.10
N ALA A 36 0.55 16.46 7.17
CA ALA A 36 -0.76 15.82 7.17
C ALA A 36 -0.66 14.29 7.04
N LEU A 37 0.18 13.77 6.13
CA LEU A 37 0.45 12.34 6.02
C LEU A 37 1.05 11.75 7.31
N SER A 38 1.90 12.48 8.02
CA SER A 38 2.53 12.00 9.25
C SER A 38 1.55 11.81 10.41
N ARG A 39 0.36 12.42 10.35
CA ARG A 39 -0.72 12.25 11.32
C ARG A 39 -1.59 11.01 11.04
N VAL A 40 -1.49 10.43 9.84
CA VAL A 40 -2.20 9.21 9.46
C VAL A 40 -1.48 7.99 10.03
N THR A 41 -2.19 7.19 10.80
CA THR A 41 -1.71 5.93 11.35
C THR A 41 -2.21 4.78 10.50
N VAL A 42 -1.28 3.93 10.02
CA VAL A 42 -1.60 2.65 9.40
C VAL A 42 -1.38 1.55 10.44
N THR A 43 -2.43 0.85 10.81
CA THR A 43 -2.38 -0.28 11.74
C THR A 43 -2.39 -1.58 10.95
N LEU A 44 -1.42 -2.46 11.23
CA LEU A 44 -1.35 -3.81 10.67
C LEU A 44 -1.44 -4.82 11.81
N GLU A 45 -2.61 -5.41 12.01
CA GLU A 45 -2.81 -6.49 12.97
C GLU A 45 -2.58 -7.83 12.29
N ARG A 46 -1.71 -8.68 12.87
CA ARG A 46 -1.49 -10.04 12.38
C ARG A 46 -2.38 -11.02 13.12
N THR A 47 -3.01 -11.92 12.38
CA THR A 47 -3.83 -13.02 12.91
C THR A 47 -3.17 -14.36 12.58
N GLU A 48 -3.78 -15.48 13.00
CA GLU A 48 -3.25 -16.83 12.75
C GLU A 48 -3.05 -17.13 11.25
N ARG A 49 -3.96 -16.65 10.38
CA ARG A 49 -3.96 -16.95 8.93
C ARG A 49 -4.18 -15.73 8.04
N GLY A 50 -4.03 -14.53 8.57
CA GLY A 50 -4.28 -13.31 7.81
C GLY A 50 -3.76 -12.06 8.52
N MET A 51 -4.21 -10.91 8.04
CA MET A 51 -3.91 -9.61 8.63
C MET A 51 -5.12 -8.69 8.52
N HIS A 52 -5.24 -7.72 9.40
CA HIS A 52 -6.18 -6.61 9.28
C HIS A 52 -5.37 -5.34 9.06
N LEU A 53 -5.79 -4.55 8.08
CA LEU A 53 -5.20 -3.26 7.76
C LEU A 53 -6.25 -2.20 8.03
N ASP A 54 -5.92 -1.26 8.89
CA ASP A 54 -6.73 -0.09 9.17
C ASP A 54 -5.91 1.19 8.94
N VAL A 55 -6.54 2.22 8.41
CA VAL A 55 -5.90 3.52 8.17
C VAL A 55 -6.75 4.60 8.83
N SER A 56 -6.16 5.37 9.73
CA SER A 56 -6.87 6.46 10.40
C SER A 56 -7.21 7.57 9.41
N ARG A 57 -8.28 8.33 9.69
CA ARG A 57 -8.64 9.50 8.89
C ARG A 57 -7.61 10.63 9.02
N SER A 58 -7.47 11.39 7.94
CA SER A 58 -6.81 12.69 7.88
C SER A 58 -7.83 13.82 7.90
N ASP A 59 -7.37 14.99 8.35
CA ASP A 59 -8.09 16.26 8.23
C ASP A 59 -7.79 16.97 6.89
N ASP A 60 -6.83 16.45 6.12
CA ASP A 60 -6.45 16.97 4.80
C ASP A 60 -7.15 16.18 3.67
N PRO A 61 -8.02 16.82 2.86
CA PRO A 61 -8.73 16.15 1.78
C PRO A 61 -7.83 15.49 0.74
N GLN A 62 -6.65 16.06 0.46
CA GLN A 62 -5.72 15.48 -0.50
C GLN A 62 -5.08 14.21 0.06
N VAL A 63 -4.88 14.15 1.38
CA VAL A 63 -4.38 12.94 2.03
C VAL A 63 -5.45 11.85 2.04
N GLU A 64 -6.72 12.19 2.28
CA GLU A 64 -7.83 11.25 2.16
C GLU A 64 -7.94 10.65 0.74
N GLU A 65 -7.78 11.48 -0.30
CA GLU A 65 -7.73 10.99 -1.70
C GLU A 65 -6.57 10.01 -1.92
N VAL A 66 -5.38 10.32 -1.38
CA VAL A 66 -4.22 9.43 -1.47
C VAL A 66 -4.47 8.11 -0.74
N VAL A 67 -5.06 8.14 0.46
CA VAL A 67 -5.39 6.94 1.23
C VAL A 67 -6.42 6.09 0.49
N SER A 68 -7.52 6.68 0.01
CA SER A 68 -8.56 5.96 -0.75
C SER A 68 -7.97 5.32 -2.00
N GLY A 69 -7.22 6.08 -2.79
CA GLY A 69 -6.57 5.57 -3.98
C GLY A 69 -5.55 4.46 -3.68
N ALA A 70 -4.84 4.54 -2.55
CA ALA A 70 -3.96 3.46 -2.12
C ALA A 70 -4.76 2.20 -1.79
N ILE A 71 -5.80 2.28 -0.97
CA ILE A 71 -6.63 1.12 -0.58
C ILE A 71 -7.25 0.44 -1.80
N GLU A 72 -7.79 1.20 -2.75
CA GLU A 72 -8.34 0.68 -4.00
C GLU A 72 -7.28 -0.08 -4.83
N ASN A 73 -6.11 0.54 -5.04
CA ASN A 73 -5.03 -0.05 -5.81
C ASN A 73 -4.46 -1.33 -5.15
N TRP A 74 -4.28 -1.32 -3.83
CA TRP A 74 -3.83 -2.51 -3.09
C TRP A 74 -4.88 -3.62 -3.15
N THR A 75 -6.15 -3.29 -3.06
CA THR A 75 -7.26 -4.25 -3.16
C THR A 75 -7.29 -4.92 -4.54
N ASP A 76 -7.21 -4.14 -5.62
CA ASP A 76 -7.15 -4.67 -6.99
C ASP A 76 -5.92 -5.57 -7.18
N MET A 77 -4.73 -5.09 -6.78
CA MET A 77 -3.49 -5.85 -6.93
C MET A 77 -3.51 -7.17 -6.13
N LEU A 78 -3.95 -7.14 -4.87
CA LEU A 78 -4.05 -8.34 -4.04
C LEU A 78 -5.07 -9.31 -4.62
N SER A 79 -6.24 -8.82 -5.04
CA SER A 79 -7.28 -9.68 -5.62
C SER A 79 -6.77 -10.43 -6.86
N ARG A 80 -6.13 -9.72 -7.80
CA ARG A 80 -5.56 -10.31 -9.01
C ARG A 80 -4.42 -11.26 -8.68
N GLY A 81 -3.58 -10.91 -7.69
CA GLY A 81 -2.52 -11.77 -7.19
C GLY A 81 -3.07 -13.12 -6.72
N PHE A 82 -4.06 -13.12 -5.84
CA PHE A 82 -4.67 -14.36 -5.33
C PHE A 82 -5.43 -15.13 -6.41
N GLN A 83 -6.18 -14.45 -7.28
CA GLN A 83 -6.86 -15.09 -8.41
C GLN A 83 -5.88 -15.79 -9.35
N SER A 84 -4.73 -15.17 -9.65
CA SER A 84 -3.70 -15.76 -10.52
C SER A 84 -3.09 -17.04 -9.95
N MET A 85 -3.11 -17.19 -8.62
CA MET A 85 -2.66 -18.39 -7.90
C MET A 85 -3.77 -19.46 -7.77
N GLY A 86 -4.97 -19.20 -8.31
CA GLY A 86 -6.10 -20.12 -8.29
C GLY A 86 -6.99 -20.03 -7.05
N PHE A 87 -6.78 -19.03 -6.18
CA PHE A 87 -7.66 -18.80 -5.04
C PHE A 87 -8.97 -18.13 -5.50
N ARG A 88 -10.08 -18.49 -4.85
CA ARG A 88 -11.30 -17.67 -4.88
C ARG A 88 -11.06 -16.44 -4.01
N VAL A 89 -11.41 -15.27 -4.53
CA VAL A 89 -11.31 -13.99 -3.82
C VAL A 89 -12.70 -13.40 -3.67
N GLU A 90 -13.00 -12.92 -2.48
CA GLU A 90 -14.20 -12.18 -2.13
C GLU A 90 -13.76 -10.82 -1.59
N ILE A 91 -14.33 -9.74 -2.15
CA ILE A 91 -14.11 -8.37 -1.68
C ILE A 91 -15.37 -7.98 -0.90
N VAL A 92 -15.18 -7.49 0.32
CA VAL A 92 -16.24 -7.04 1.24
C VAL A 92 -16.08 -5.54 1.50
N GLU A 93 -17.21 -4.85 1.59
CA GLU A 93 -17.32 -3.39 1.83
C GLU A 93 -17.71 -3.09 3.28
#